data_AF-A0A421CLR9-F1
#
_entry.id   AF-A0A421CLR9-F1
#
_cell.length_a   1.000
_cell.length_b   1.000
_cell.length_c   1.000
_cell.angle_alpha   90.00
_cell.angle_beta   90.00
_cell.angle_gamma   90.00
#
_symmetry.space_group_name_H-M   'P 1'
#
loop_
_entity.id
_entity.type
_entity.pdbx_description
1 polymer ?
#
loop_
_entity_poly.entity_id
_entity_poly.type
_entity_poly.pdbx_seq_one_letter_code
_entity_poly.pdbx_strand_id
1 'polypeptide(L)'
;MRSIFRDFTYDYFGILSYPKERWFDFWTSYREKHPRVLEEYMFKNNLDEEELSLSLDKLERREIDRLSHYWEIQGPIEKSRVLQELGKMSPQLHLEREDFVIHILGALGRQQHLIVPTSRGNVVMIDLLFCWKEGSIKDFSSVILAALKDFLEYSRVNVRHTMDSGKRSERFDLILDVIEREIKGRSFKEKMAMISKLLDKYVDYYNWTGFYLVNEDRSLVLGPYVGEPTEHVKIAFGSGICGQAAETKKVFLVPDVSKENNYLSCSSKTKAEIVLPLIVDGKVIGELDIDSHFQNSFDRLDEEFLEKVCGLLIAS
;
A
#
# COMPACT_ATOMS: atom_id res chain seq x y z
N MET A 1 24.33 -15.17 11.52
CA MET A 1 23.21 -14.30 11.92
C MET A 1 23.03 -13.24 10.85
N ARG A 2 21.88 -13.18 10.16
CA ARG A 2 21.66 -12.21 9.07
C ARG A 2 21.62 -10.79 9.67
N SER A 3 22.30 -9.83 9.06
CA SER A 3 22.21 -8.42 9.46
C SER A 3 20.77 -7.95 9.29
N ILE A 4 20.20 -7.33 10.32
CA ILE A 4 18.87 -6.68 10.29
C ILE A 4 18.88 -5.51 9.31
N PHE A 5 20.01 -4.81 9.21
CA PHE A 5 20.19 -3.74 8.23
C PHE A 5 20.77 -4.25 6.92
N ARG A 6 20.19 -3.78 5.82
CA ARG A 6 20.79 -3.78 4.50
C ARG A 6 20.82 -2.36 3.99
N ASP A 7 22.02 -1.84 3.78
CA ASP A 7 22.23 -0.48 3.32
C ASP A 7 22.53 -0.50 1.82
N PHE A 8 21.60 0.03 1.03
CA PHE A 8 21.65 0.14 -0.42
C PHE A 8 21.79 1.58 -0.89
N THR A 9 22.17 2.50 0.01
CA THR A 9 22.32 3.93 -0.32
C THR A 9 23.44 4.17 -1.32
N TYR A 10 24.50 3.36 -1.32
CA TYR A 10 25.56 3.42 -2.33
C TYR A 10 25.05 3.17 -3.75
N ASP A 11 24.10 2.25 -3.93
CA ASP A 11 23.49 2.03 -5.25
C ASP A 11 22.76 3.30 -5.71
N TYR A 12 22.02 3.95 -4.81
CA TYR A 12 21.28 5.18 -5.09
C TYR A 12 22.21 6.36 -5.40
N PHE A 13 23.26 6.57 -4.59
CA PHE A 13 24.22 7.67 -4.81
C PHE A 13 25.01 7.52 -6.12
N GLY A 14 24.99 6.34 -6.74
CA GLY A 14 25.43 6.16 -8.13
C GLY A 14 24.79 7.14 -9.12
N ILE A 15 23.62 7.72 -8.81
CA ILE A 15 22.97 8.77 -9.61
C ILE A 15 23.87 9.98 -9.86
N LEU A 16 24.78 10.29 -8.93
CA LEU A 16 25.71 11.43 -9.03
C LEU A 16 26.73 11.23 -10.17
N SER A 17 26.96 10.00 -10.61
CA SER A 17 27.81 9.68 -11.77
C SER A 17 27.12 9.93 -13.12
N TYR A 18 25.80 10.12 -13.13
CA TYR A 18 25.02 10.36 -14.36
C TYR A 18 24.73 11.85 -14.53
N PRO A 19 24.94 12.43 -15.73
CA PRO A 19 24.48 13.79 -16.01
C PRO A 19 22.97 13.91 -15.71
N LYS A 20 22.51 15.11 -15.32
CA LYS A 20 21.18 15.33 -14.75
C LYS A 20 20.06 14.84 -15.68
N GLU A 21 20.25 15.04 -16.98
CA GLU A 21 19.35 14.68 -18.06
C GLU A 21 19.20 13.15 -18.21
N ARG A 22 20.10 12.37 -17.60
CA ARG A 22 20.10 10.89 -17.63
C ARG A 22 19.72 10.26 -16.29
N TRP A 23 19.16 11.04 -15.37
CA TRP A 23 18.72 10.50 -14.07
C TRP A 23 17.56 9.53 -14.20
N PHE A 24 16.72 9.68 -15.23
CA PHE A 24 15.70 8.70 -15.57
C PHE A 24 16.31 7.34 -15.94
N ASP A 25 17.29 7.31 -16.86
CA ASP A 25 18.01 6.08 -17.22
C ASP A 25 18.66 5.40 -16.01
N PHE A 26 19.27 6.20 -15.12
CA PHE A 26 19.82 5.71 -13.86
C PHE A 26 18.73 5.06 -13.01
N TRP A 27 17.59 5.73 -12.84
CA TRP A 27 16.49 5.23 -12.02
C TRP A 27 15.94 3.92 -12.56
N THR A 28 15.78 3.79 -13.88
CA THR A 28 15.39 2.53 -14.53
C THR A 28 16.36 1.40 -14.16
N SER A 29 17.67 1.64 -14.27
CA SER A 29 18.70 0.66 -13.89
C SER A 29 18.73 0.37 -12.38
N TYR A 30 18.46 1.38 -11.55
CA TYR A 30 18.40 1.26 -10.09
C TYR A 30 17.21 0.42 -9.63
N ARG A 31 16.04 0.57 -10.29
CA ARG A 31 14.85 -0.24 -10.06
C ARG A 31 15.11 -1.73 -10.27
N GLU A 32 15.85 -2.10 -11.31
CA GLU A 32 16.18 -3.51 -11.58
C GLU A 32 17.00 -4.18 -10.46
N LYS A 33 17.76 -3.40 -9.69
CA LYS A 33 18.51 -3.93 -8.53
C LYS A 33 17.61 -4.20 -7.31
N HIS A 34 16.51 -3.45 -7.17
CA HIS A 34 15.59 -3.51 -6.02
C HIS A 34 14.12 -3.56 -6.46
N PRO A 35 13.73 -4.47 -7.37
CA PRO A 35 12.50 -4.36 -8.15
C PRO A 35 11.27 -4.36 -7.26
N ARG A 36 11.13 -5.33 -6.36
CA ARG A 36 9.96 -5.44 -5.48
C ARG A 36 9.76 -4.22 -4.58
N VAL A 37 10.84 -3.66 -4.04
CA VAL A 37 10.75 -2.54 -3.08
C VAL A 37 10.44 -1.23 -3.80
N LEU A 38 11.11 -0.99 -4.93
CA LEU A 38 10.91 0.26 -5.69
C LEU A 38 9.62 0.23 -6.52
N GLU A 39 9.15 -0.93 -6.99
CA GLU A 39 7.82 -1.07 -7.57
C GLU A 39 6.72 -0.76 -6.55
N GLU A 40 6.81 -1.33 -5.34
CA GLU A 40 5.85 -1.04 -4.27
C GLU A 40 5.90 0.44 -3.88
N TYR A 41 7.10 1.03 -3.80
CA TYR A 41 7.26 2.46 -3.56
C TYR A 41 6.58 3.30 -4.65
N MET A 42 6.79 2.99 -5.93
CA MET A 42 6.15 3.71 -7.03
C MET A 42 4.64 3.59 -6.97
N PHE A 43 4.14 2.37 -6.80
CA PHE A 43 2.71 2.08 -6.68
C PHE A 43 2.07 2.85 -5.53
N LYS A 44 2.60 2.75 -4.30
CA LYS A 44 2.03 3.40 -3.11
C LYS A 44 2.12 4.94 -3.14
N ASN A 45 2.99 5.49 -3.99
CA ASN A 45 3.11 6.93 -4.19
C ASN A 45 2.43 7.42 -5.47
N ASN A 46 1.65 6.57 -6.16
CA ASN A 46 0.98 6.86 -7.44
C ASN A 46 1.95 7.46 -8.47
N LEU A 47 3.13 6.85 -8.61
CA LEU A 47 4.15 7.29 -9.56
C LEU A 47 4.09 6.43 -10.82
N ASP A 48 3.57 7.00 -11.90
CA ASP A 48 3.82 6.51 -13.25
C ASP A 48 5.16 7.06 -13.78
N GLU A 49 5.51 6.73 -15.03
CA GLU A 49 6.78 7.15 -15.64
C GLU A 49 6.84 8.68 -15.87
N GLU A 50 5.70 9.35 -16.06
CA GLU A 50 5.63 10.81 -16.23
C GLU A 50 5.87 11.53 -14.89
N GLU A 51 5.13 11.16 -13.84
CA GLU A 51 5.31 11.67 -12.48
C GLU A 51 6.70 11.35 -11.94
N LEU A 52 7.26 10.19 -12.28
CA LEU A 52 8.64 9.85 -11.97
C LEU A 52 9.62 10.84 -12.63
N SER A 53 9.47 11.11 -13.93
CA SER A 53 10.33 12.06 -14.64
C SER A 53 10.25 13.45 -14.00
N LEU A 54 9.03 13.95 -13.74
CA LEU A 54 8.80 15.22 -13.07
C LEU A 54 9.41 15.26 -11.66
N SER A 55 9.33 14.15 -10.92
CA SER A 55 9.92 14.03 -9.59
C SER A 55 11.44 14.09 -9.64
N LEU A 56 12.06 13.36 -10.58
CA LEU A 56 13.50 13.35 -10.77
C LEU A 56 14.01 14.72 -11.17
N ASP A 57 13.34 15.43 -12.07
CA ASP A 57 13.74 16.77 -12.52
C ASP A 57 13.81 17.77 -11.37
N LYS A 58 12.88 17.68 -10.41
CA LYS A 58 12.84 18.55 -9.22
C LYS A 58 13.97 18.32 -8.23
N LEU A 59 14.67 17.19 -8.29
CA LEU A 59 15.76 16.89 -7.36
C LEU A 59 17.03 17.68 -7.69
N GLU A 60 17.71 18.22 -6.68
CA GLU A 60 18.96 18.94 -6.91
C GLU A 60 20.18 18.02 -6.74
N ARG A 61 21.09 18.02 -7.72
CA ARG A 61 22.38 17.29 -7.63
C ARG A 61 23.16 17.64 -6.37
N ARG A 62 23.18 18.93 -6.00
CA ARG A 62 23.85 19.42 -4.78
C ARG A 62 23.19 18.91 -3.50
N GLU A 63 21.89 18.66 -3.51
CA GLU A 63 21.19 18.06 -2.36
C GLU A 63 21.61 16.60 -2.19
N ILE A 64 21.56 15.81 -3.25
CA ILE A 64 21.96 14.38 -3.21
C ILE A 64 23.45 14.24 -2.85
N ASP A 65 24.31 15.12 -3.34
CA ASP A 65 25.74 15.15 -3.00
C ASP A 65 25.98 15.41 -1.51
N ARG A 66 25.29 16.41 -0.92
CA ARG A 66 25.36 16.68 0.52
C ARG A 66 24.85 15.52 1.36
N LEU A 67 23.75 14.90 0.95
CA LEU A 67 23.21 13.72 1.60
C LEU A 67 24.21 12.54 1.55
N SER A 68 24.81 12.29 0.37
CA SER A 68 25.83 11.25 0.19
C SER A 68 27.00 11.44 1.15
N HIS A 69 27.56 12.65 1.20
CA HIS A 69 28.69 12.96 2.08
C HIS A 69 28.32 12.83 3.57
N TYR A 70 27.12 13.32 3.95
CA TYR A 70 26.63 13.17 5.32
C TYR A 70 26.50 11.69 5.70
N TRP A 71 25.89 10.87 4.83
CA TRP A 71 25.62 9.47 5.13
C TRP A 71 26.88 8.60 5.13
N GLU A 72 27.87 8.93 4.31
CA GLU A 72 29.18 8.26 4.33
C GLU A 72 29.86 8.38 5.70
N ILE A 73 29.74 9.54 6.35
CA ILE A 73 30.34 9.81 7.66
C ILE A 73 29.43 9.31 8.80
N GLN A 74 28.15 9.70 8.80
CA GLN A 74 27.25 9.47 9.93
C GLN A 74 26.54 8.11 9.85
N GLY A 75 26.30 7.57 8.65
CA GLY A 75 25.55 6.33 8.45
C GLY A 75 26.09 5.14 9.24
N PRO A 76 27.41 4.85 9.25
CA PRO A 76 27.98 3.79 10.09
C PRO A 76 27.74 3.99 11.60
N ILE A 77 27.84 5.24 12.07
CA ILE A 77 27.64 5.61 13.48
C ILE A 77 26.17 5.40 13.88
N GLU A 78 25.25 5.93 13.10
CA GLU A 78 23.82 5.82 13.32
C GLU A 78 23.37 4.35 13.28
N LYS A 79 23.79 3.57 12.28
CA LYS A 79 23.48 2.13 12.22
C LYS A 79 23.98 1.38 13.46
N SER A 80 25.18 1.68 13.95
CA SER A 80 25.70 1.09 15.18
C SER A 80 24.86 1.49 16.40
N ARG A 81 24.45 2.76 16.51
CA ARG A 81 23.57 3.24 17.58
C ARG A 81 22.24 2.50 17.58
N VAL A 82 21.58 2.39 16.42
CA VAL A 82 20.29 1.68 16.32
C VAL A 82 20.43 0.21 16.69
N LEU A 83 21.49 -0.47 16.24
CA LEU A 83 21.72 -1.88 16.62
C LEU A 83 21.87 -2.06 18.14
N GLN A 84 22.52 -1.12 18.83
CA GLN A 84 22.63 -1.14 20.29
C GLN A 84 21.29 -0.91 20.99
N GLU A 85 20.47 0.03 20.50
CA GLU A 85 19.13 0.29 21.03
C GLU A 85 18.19 -0.88 20.81
N LEU A 86 18.16 -1.44 19.60
CA LEU A 86 17.36 -2.64 19.29
C LEU A 86 17.79 -3.84 20.13
N GLY A 87 19.09 -4.00 20.41
CA GLY A 87 19.58 -5.03 21.31
C GLY A 87 18.97 -4.93 22.72
N LYS A 88 18.73 -3.71 23.22
CA LYS A 88 18.11 -3.46 24.53
C LYS A 88 16.58 -3.68 24.50
N MET A 89 15.94 -3.35 23.38
CA MET A 89 14.49 -3.43 23.21
C MET A 89 13.98 -4.79 22.70
N SER A 90 14.87 -5.65 22.20
CA SER A 90 14.54 -6.97 21.65
C SER A 90 13.61 -7.81 22.56
N PRO A 91 13.74 -7.83 23.90
CA PRO A 91 12.83 -8.58 24.77
C PRO A 91 11.40 -8.06 24.79
N GLN A 92 11.18 -6.76 24.52
CA GLN A 92 9.89 -6.09 24.59
C GLN A 92 9.15 -6.09 23.25
N LEU A 93 9.90 -6.12 22.14
CA LEU A 93 9.33 -5.97 20.81
C LEU A 93 8.79 -7.30 20.25
N HIS A 94 9.02 -8.45 20.90
CA HIS A 94 8.66 -9.79 20.40
C HIS A 94 9.04 -10.01 18.92
N LEU A 95 10.09 -9.32 18.46
CA LEU A 95 10.52 -9.35 17.07
C LEU A 95 11.38 -10.58 16.83
N GLU A 96 10.85 -11.55 16.10
CA GLU A 96 11.70 -12.56 15.49
C GLU A 96 12.46 -11.90 14.33
N ARG A 97 13.80 -11.97 14.37
CA ARG A 97 14.67 -11.34 13.35
C ARG A 97 14.48 -11.92 11.94
N GLU A 98 13.68 -12.97 11.82
CA GLU A 98 13.38 -13.65 10.57
C GLU A 98 12.16 -13.04 9.84
N ASP A 99 11.34 -12.26 10.55
CA ASP A 99 10.09 -11.72 10.00
C ASP A 99 10.28 -10.48 9.14
N PHE A 100 11.40 -9.76 9.32
CA PHE A 100 11.69 -8.54 8.57
C PHE A 100 13.18 -8.25 8.38
N VAL A 101 13.46 -7.37 7.44
CA VAL A 101 14.77 -6.74 7.23
C VAL A 101 14.56 -5.24 6.98
N ILE A 102 15.45 -4.41 7.51
CA ILE A 102 15.44 -2.97 7.27
C ILE A 102 16.29 -2.68 6.04
N HIS A 103 15.70 -2.12 5.01
CA HIS A 103 16.41 -1.64 3.83
C HIS A 103 16.54 -0.12 3.91
N ILE A 104 17.76 0.37 4.03
CA ILE A 104 18.05 1.80 3.93
C ILE A 104 18.41 2.07 2.48
N LEU A 105 17.63 2.90 1.80
CA LEU A 105 17.82 3.20 0.39
C LEU A 105 17.45 4.66 0.11
N GLY A 106 17.89 5.20 -1.03
CA GLY A 106 17.39 6.48 -1.49
C GLY A 106 16.25 6.27 -2.47
N ALA A 107 15.19 7.07 -2.37
CA ALA A 107 14.13 7.10 -3.36
C ALA A 107 13.89 8.55 -3.82
N LEU A 108 12.64 9.01 -3.80
CA LEU A 108 12.25 10.34 -4.29
C LEU A 108 11.91 11.31 -3.17
N GLY A 109 12.02 10.89 -1.90
CA GLY A 109 11.70 11.70 -0.74
C GLY A 109 10.20 11.93 -0.55
N ARG A 110 9.36 10.92 -0.85
CA ARG A 110 7.89 11.02 -0.78
C ARG A 110 7.29 10.56 0.54
N GLN A 111 7.90 9.58 1.21
CA GLN A 111 7.48 9.07 2.51
C GLN A 111 8.68 8.56 3.30
N GLN A 112 8.63 8.63 4.63
CA GLN A 112 9.77 8.27 5.48
C GLN A 112 10.13 6.78 5.42
N HIS A 113 9.12 5.91 5.48
CA HIS A 113 9.30 4.48 5.45
C HIS A 113 8.11 3.79 4.76
N LEU A 114 8.33 2.55 4.32
CA LEU A 114 7.33 1.71 3.70
C LEU A 114 7.52 0.26 4.11
N ILE A 115 6.43 -0.44 4.39
CA ILE A 115 6.44 -1.88 4.65
C ILE A 115 6.12 -2.58 3.34
N VAL A 116 7.05 -3.40 2.87
CA VAL A 116 6.93 -4.13 1.60
C VAL A 116 6.90 -5.63 1.90
N PRO A 117 5.74 -6.29 1.74
CA PRO A 117 5.63 -7.74 1.88
C PRO A 117 6.38 -8.46 0.76
N THR A 118 7.12 -9.51 1.11
CA THR A 118 7.88 -10.35 0.17
C THR A 118 7.69 -11.83 0.48
N SER A 119 8.09 -12.69 -0.45
CA SER A 119 8.09 -14.15 -0.25
C SER A 119 9.04 -14.63 0.87
N ARG A 120 9.94 -13.77 1.37
CA ARG A 120 10.95 -14.09 2.40
C ARG A 120 10.72 -13.35 3.72
N GLY A 121 9.51 -12.84 3.95
CA GLY A 121 9.18 -11.95 5.07
C GLY A 121 8.96 -10.52 4.60
N ASN A 122 9.17 -9.54 5.47
CA ASN A 122 8.86 -8.15 5.17
C ASN A 122 10.13 -7.31 4.99
N VAL A 123 10.08 -6.32 4.12
CA VAL A 123 11.10 -5.28 4.04
C VAL A 123 10.52 -4.02 4.65
N VAL A 124 11.17 -3.49 5.68
CA VAL A 124 10.93 -2.13 6.17
C VAL A 124 11.89 -1.22 5.42
N MET A 125 11.42 -0.62 4.35
CA MET A 125 12.17 0.36 3.57
C MET A 125 12.20 1.69 4.32
N ILE A 126 13.38 2.32 4.36
CA ILE A 126 13.56 3.72 4.80
C ILE A 126 14.00 4.54 3.59
N ASP A 127 13.29 5.62 3.28
CA ASP A 127 13.67 6.59 2.25
C ASP A 127 14.62 7.62 2.85
N LEU A 128 15.91 7.45 2.61
CA LEU A 128 16.93 8.31 3.20
C LEU A 128 16.80 9.78 2.70
N LEU A 129 16.32 9.99 1.48
CA LEU A 129 16.13 11.34 0.94
C LEU A 129 14.99 12.06 1.66
N PHE A 130 13.91 11.35 2.03
CA PHE A 130 12.85 11.92 2.86
C PHE A 130 13.41 12.37 4.21
N CYS A 131 14.14 11.47 4.89
CA CYS A 131 14.73 11.76 6.20
C CYS A 131 15.68 12.96 6.16
N TRP A 132 16.41 13.13 5.05
CA TRP A 132 17.27 14.29 4.83
C TRP A 132 16.47 15.58 4.70
N LYS A 133 15.46 15.61 3.83
CA LYS A 133 14.63 16.78 3.56
C LYS A 133 13.88 17.27 4.80
N GLU A 134 13.34 16.33 5.58
CA GLU A 134 12.64 16.63 6.84
C GLU A 134 13.58 16.84 8.03
N GLY A 135 14.90 16.65 7.85
CA GLY A 135 15.90 16.78 8.91
C GLY A 135 15.89 15.65 9.96
N SER A 136 14.98 14.68 9.86
CA SER A 136 14.88 13.53 10.77
C SER A 136 16.09 12.58 10.68
N ILE A 137 16.92 12.70 9.63
CA ILE A 137 18.18 11.96 9.49
C ILE A 137 19.19 12.21 10.62
N LYS A 138 19.05 13.33 11.35
CA LYS A 138 19.88 13.66 12.52
C LYS A 138 19.53 12.84 13.76
N ASP A 139 18.33 12.28 13.79
CA ASP A 139 17.84 11.37 14.82
C ASP A 139 17.35 10.07 14.16
N PHE A 140 18.28 9.40 13.50
CA PHE A 140 17.98 8.22 12.69
C PHE A 140 17.48 7.04 13.55
N SER A 141 17.91 6.95 14.81
CA SER A 141 17.35 5.99 15.79
C SER A 141 15.83 6.11 15.90
N SER A 142 15.32 7.32 16.12
CA SER A 142 13.87 7.56 16.23
C SER A 142 13.12 7.22 14.95
N VAL A 143 13.71 7.49 13.78
CA VAL A 143 13.15 7.08 12.48
C VAL A 143 12.97 5.56 12.40
N ILE A 144 14.01 4.80 12.77
CA ILE A 144 13.93 3.33 12.73
C ILE A 144 12.92 2.80 13.76
N LEU A 145 12.92 3.33 14.98
CA LEU A 145 11.99 2.89 16.02
C LEU A 145 10.52 3.15 15.62
N ALA A 146 10.23 4.29 15.00
CA ALA A 146 8.91 4.57 14.45
C ALA A 146 8.53 3.56 13.36
N ALA A 147 9.40 3.33 12.38
CA ALA A 147 9.14 2.37 11.30
C ALA A 147 8.94 0.93 11.82
N LEU A 148 9.64 0.53 12.88
CA LEU A 148 9.47 -0.77 13.51
C LEU A 148 8.18 -0.89 14.32
N LYS A 149 7.75 0.19 14.97
CA LYS A 149 6.45 0.23 15.65
C LYS A 149 5.32 0.07 14.63
N ASP A 150 5.42 0.77 13.51
CA ASP A 150 4.44 0.67 12.43
C ASP A 150 4.45 -0.73 11.80
N PHE A 151 5.64 -1.34 11.66
CA PHE A 151 5.77 -2.73 11.22
C PHE A 151 5.16 -3.73 12.20
N LEU A 152 5.29 -3.51 13.51
CA LEU A 152 4.69 -4.36 14.53
C LEU A 152 3.17 -4.30 14.50
N GLU A 153 2.60 -3.10 14.38
CA GLU A 153 1.16 -2.92 14.20
C GLU A 153 0.70 -3.62 12.91
N TYR A 154 1.39 -3.37 11.79
CA TYR A 154 1.14 -4.06 10.53
C TYR A 154 1.17 -5.57 10.67
N SER A 155 2.20 -6.14 11.29
CA SER A 155 2.37 -7.59 11.39
C SER A 155 1.30 -8.26 12.24
N ARG A 156 0.79 -7.54 13.25
CA ARG A 156 -0.31 -7.99 14.10
C ARG A 156 -1.65 -7.97 13.36
N VAL A 157 -1.89 -6.96 12.55
CA VAL A 157 -3.20 -6.68 11.92
C VAL A 157 -3.31 -7.30 10.52
N ASN A 158 -2.20 -7.45 9.80
CA ASN A 158 -2.20 -7.82 8.38
C ASN A 158 -2.80 -9.21 8.13
N VAL A 159 -3.74 -9.30 7.20
CA VAL A 159 -4.31 -10.55 6.70
C VAL A 159 -3.56 -10.99 5.45
N ARG A 160 -3.20 -12.28 5.43
CA ARG A 160 -2.56 -12.93 4.27
C ARG A 160 -3.47 -13.97 3.64
N HIS A 161 -3.40 -14.12 2.32
CA HIS A 161 -4.20 -15.12 1.60
C HIS A 161 -3.98 -16.55 2.12
N THR A 162 -2.74 -16.89 2.50
CA THR A 162 -2.37 -18.23 2.98
C THR A 162 -2.64 -18.45 4.48
N MET A 163 -3.28 -17.51 5.16
CA MET A 163 -3.53 -17.58 6.60
C MET A 163 -4.67 -18.55 6.92
N ASP A 164 -4.57 -19.27 8.04
CA ASP A 164 -5.68 -20.10 8.52
C ASP A 164 -6.91 -19.24 8.88
N SER A 165 -8.10 -19.80 8.67
CA SER A 165 -9.37 -19.07 8.78
C SER A 165 -9.60 -18.47 10.17
N GLY A 166 -9.16 -19.15 11.25
CA GLY A 166 -9.27 -18.67 12.62
C GLY A 166 -8.50 -17.37 12.82
N LYS A 167 -7.19 -17.37 12.50
CA LYS A 167 -6.37 -16.15 12.58
C LYS A 167 -6.82 -15.08 11.62
N ARG A 168 -7.33 -15.46 10.43
CA ARG A 168 -7.84 -14.51 9.46
C ARG A 168 -9.04 -13.74 10.02
N SER A 169 -9.98 -14.45 10.63
CA SER A 169 -11.12 -13.86 11.32
C SER A 169 -10.70 -12.91 12.43
N GLU A 170 -9.79 -13.34 13.32
CA GLU A 170 -9.27 -12.49 14.40
C GLU A 170 -8.64 -11.19 13.88
N ARG A 171 -7.89 -11.28 12.77
CA ARG A 171 -7.25 -10.10 12.17
C ARG A 171 -8.24 -9.21 11.43
N PHE A 172 -9.26 -9.76 10.77
CA PHE A 172 -10.34 -8.95 10.21
C PHE A 172 -11.07 -8.15 11.29
N ASP A 173 -11.32 -8.72 12.47
CA ASP A 173 -11.89 -7.99 13.60
C ASP A 173 -10.96 -6.84 14.04
N LEU A 174 -9.64 -7.06 14.10
CA LEU A 174 -8.67 -5.98 14.37
C LEU A 174 -8.69 -4.89 13.29
N ILE A 175 -8.83 -5.24 12.02
CA ILE A 175 -8.92 -4.28 10.92
C ILE A 175 -10.20 -3.45 11.06
N LEU A 176 -11.34 -4.06 11.43
CA LEU A 176 -12.59 -3.34 11.68
C LEU A 176 -12.43 -2.30 12.78
N ASP A 177 -11.81 -2.65 13.91
CA ASP A 177 -11.55 -1.72 15.01
C ASP A 177 -10.69 -0.52 14.56
N VAL A 178 -9.68 -0.79 13.72
CA VAL A 178 -8.84 0.27 13.13
C VAL A 178 -9.67 1.15 12.19
N ILE A 179 -10.45 0.56 11.29
CA ILE A 179 -11.31 1.31 10.36
C ILE A 179 -12.28 2.20 11.13
N GLU A 180 -13.03 1.66 12.09
CA GLU A 180 -14.01 2.41 12.87
C GLU A 180 -13.36 3.64 13.56
N ARG A 181 -12.20 3.44 14.18
CA ARG A 181 -11.44 4.51 14.82
C ARG A 181 -10.99 5.58 13.83
N GLU A 182 -10.41 5.17 12.70
CA GLU A 182 -9.80 6.07 11.73
C GLU A 182 -10.83 6.86 10.91
N ILE A 183 -12.04 6.32 10.68
CA ILE A 183 -13.09 6.99 9.90
C ILE A 183 -13.95 7.95 10.73
N LYS A 184 -13.86 7.90 12.07
CA LYS A 184 -14.69 8.68 12.98
C LYS A 184 -14.50 10.19 12.77
N GLY A 185 -15.61 10.91 12.65
CA GLY A 185 -15.62 12.37 12.48
C GLY A 185 -15.22 12.88 11.08
N ARG A 186 -15.01 11.97 10.11
CA ARG A 186 -14.70 12.32 8.72
C ARG A 186 -15.97 12.46 7.88
N SER A 187 -15.90 13.22 6.79
CA SER A 187 -16.95 13.26 5.77
C SER A 187 -17.05 11.93 5.01
N PHE A 188 -18.19 11.65 4.38
CA PHE A 188 -18.41 10.40 3.63
C PHE A 188 -17.30 10.09 2.61
N LYS A 189 -16.85 11.11 1.85
CA LYS A 189 -15.74 10.97 0.89
C LYS A 189 -14.41 10.63 1.56
N GLU A 190 -14.11 11.26 2.70
CA GLU A 190 -12.90 10.99 3.46
C GLU A 190 -12.93 9.61 4.13
N LYS A 191 -14.10 9.14 4.57
CA LYS A 191 -14.28 7.77 5.08
C LYS A 191 -13.94 6.75 4.00
N MET A 192 -14.51 6.88 2.79
CA MET A 192 -14.20 6.01 1.64
C MET A 192 -12.70 6.00 1.34
N ALA A 193 -12.08 7.17 1.23
CA ALA A 193 -10.64 7.27 0.97
C ALA A 193 -9.79 6.60 2.06
N MET A 194 -10.20 6.70 3.33
CA MET A 194 -9.51 6.05 4.44
C MET A 194 -9.71 4.54 4.44
N ILE A 195 -10.93 4.06 4.19
CA ILE A 195 -11.24 2.63 4.10
C ILE A 195 -10.41 1.98 3.00
N SER A 196 -10.39 2.54 1.78
CA SER A 196 -9.59 1.99 0.68
C SER A 196 -8.12 1.86 1.06
N LYS A 197 -7.55 2.87 1.74
CA LYS A 197 -6.16 2.85 2.22
C LYS A 197 -5.90 1.79 3.28
N LEU A 198 -6.81 1.61 4.23
CA LEU A 198 -6.62 0.65 5.32
C LEU A 198 -6.78 -0.79 4.84
N LEU A 199 -7.73 -1.04 3.93
CA LEU A 199 -7.91 -2.35 3.29
C LEU A 199 -6.67 -2.73 2.45
N ASP A 200 -6.22 -1.84 1.57
CA ASP A 200 -4.99 -2.03 0.79
C ASP A 200 -3.74 -2.18 1.68
N LYS A 201 -3.68 -1.48 2.82
CA LYS A 201 -2.56 -1.60 3.76
C LYS A 201 -2.56 -2.95 4.48
N TYR A 202 -3.70 -3.44 4.92
CA TYR A 202 -3.75 -4.58 5.84
C TYR A 202 -4.16 -5.90 5.20
N VAL A 203 -4.66 -5.94 3.97
CA VAL A 203 -5.03 -7.21 3.29
C VAL A 203 -4.15 -7.41 2.05
N ASP A 204 -3.23 -8.38 2.09
CA ASP A 204 -2.12 -8.46 1.12
C ASP A 204 -2.53 -8.91 -0.31
N TYR A 205 -3.72 -9.47 -0.47
CA TYR A 205 -4.25 -9.92 -1.75
C TYR A 205 -5.27 -8.95 -2.36
N TYR A 206 -5.47 -7.77 -1.77
CA TYR A 206 -6.25 -6.70 -2.39
C TYR A 206 -5.30 -5.85 -3.22
N ASN A 207 -5.52 -5.82 -4.53
CA ASN A 207 -4.64 -5.15 -5.50
C ASN A 207 -5.26 -3.89 -6.11
N TRP A 208 -6.59 -3.81 -6.07
CA TRP A 208 -7.34 -2.58 -6.29
C TRP A 208 -8.46 -2.55 -5.25
N THR A 209 -8.73 -1.40 -4.65
CA THR A 209 -9.82 -1.22 -3.69
C THR A 209 -10.39 0.17 -3.88
N GLY A 210 -11.65 0.27 -4.26
CA GLY A 210 -12.27 1.54 -4.60
C GLY A 210 -13.76 1.55 -4.39
N PHE A 211 -14.31 2.75 -4.48
CA PHE A 211 -15.75 2.96 -4.40
C PHE A 211 -16.26 3.49 -5.72
N TYR A 212 -17.45 3.06 -6.11
CA TYR A 212 -18.25 3.73 -7.12
C TYR A 212 -19.52 4.30 -6.49
N LEU A 213 -19.93 5.49 -6.92
CA LEU A 213 -21.12 6.18 -6.41
C LEU A 213 -22.19 6.25 -7.49
N VAL A 214 -23.45 6.08 -7.10
CA VAL A 214 -24.57 6.17 -8.04
C VAL A 214 -24.76 7.61 -8.49
N ASN A 215 -24.89 7.79 -9.80
CA ASN A 215 -25.22 9.03 -10.47
C ASN A 215 -26.68 9.02 -10.97
N GLU A 216 -27.23 10.21 -11.25
CA GLU A 216 -28.65 10.41 -11.60
C GLU A 216 -29.12 9.58 -12.81
N ASP A 217 -28.23 9.28 -13.75
CA ASP A 217 -28.52 8.58 -15.01
C ASP A 217 -28.43 7.06 -14.92
N ARG A 218 -28.56 6.48 -13.71
CA ARG A 218 -28.37 5.03 -13.45
C ARG A 218 -27.00 4.54 -13.93
N SER A 219 -25.98 5.30 -13.57
CA SER A 219 -24.59 4.88 -13.71
C SER A 219 -23.87 4.98 -12.37
N LEU A 220 -22.74 4.31 -12.31
CA LEU A 220 -21.76 4.31 -11.24
C LEU A 220 -20.61 5.22 -11.67
N VAL A 221 -20.17 6.14 -10.82
CA VAL A 221 -19.05 7.05 -11.08
C VAL A 221 -17.95 6.77 -10.08
N LEU A 222 -16.71 6.70 -10.56
CA LEU A 222 -15.54 6.38 -9.75
C LEU A 222 -15.35 7.39 -8.61
N GLY A 223 -15.30 6.86 -7.39
CA GLY A 223 -15.00 7.55 -6.15
C GLY A 223 -13.54 7.36 -5.73
N PRO A 224 -13.22 7.54 -4.43
CA PRO A 224 -11.90 7.26 -3.91
C PRO A 224 -11.49 5.79 -4.10
N TYR A 225 -10.24 5.56 -4.48
CA TYR A 225 -9.67 4.22 -4.64
C TYR A 225 -8.17 4.20 -4.31
N VAL A 226 -7.63 3.00 -4.12
CA VAL A 226 -6.20 2.68 -4.07
C VAL A 226 -5.96 1.52 -5.03
N GLY A 227 -4.99 1.66 -5.93
CA GLY A 227 -4.78 0.71 -7.01
C GLY A 227 -4.22 1.35 -8.27
N GLU A 228 -3.98 0.53 -9.30
CA GLU A 228 -3.64 1.04 -10.64
C GLU A 228 -4.78 1.95 -11.18
N PRO A 229 -4.46 2.98 -11.98
CA PRO A 229 -5.48 3.77 -12.68
C PRO A 229 -6.40 2.87 -13.50
N THR A 230 -7.69 3.23 -13.55
CA THR A 230 -8.72 2.48 -14.29
C THR A 230 -9.39 3.38 -15.32
N GLU A 231 -9.69 2.81 -16.49
CA GLU A 231 -10.45 3.50 -17.55
C GLU A 231 -11.96 3.54 -17.25
N HIS A 232 -12.44 2.72 -16.32
CA HIS A 232 -13.85 2.58 -15.97
C HIS A 232 -14.34 3.67 -15.02
N VAL A 233 -14.08 4.93 -15.36
CA VAL A 233 -14.48 6.08 -14.53
C VAL A 233 -16.00 6.25 -14.40
N LYS A 234 -16.77 5.62 -15.31
CA LYS A 234 -18.23 5.60 -15.32
C LYS A 234 -18.75 4.27 -15.88
N ILE A 235 -19.61 3.58 -15.13
CA ILE A 235 -20.14 2.25 -15.47
C ILE A 235 -21.68 2.30 -15.47
N ALA A 236 -22.33 1.86 -16.54
CA ALA A 236 -23.79 1.78 -16.57
C ALA A 236 -24.31 0.62 -15.71
N PHE A 237 -25.47 0.77 -15.07
CA PHE A 237 -26.10 -0.35 -14.37
C PHE A 237 -26.33 -1.53 -15.33
N GLY A 238 -26.16 -2.75 -14.81
CA GLY A 238 -26.18 -4.01 -15.56
C GLY A 238 -24.91 -4.32 -16.39
N SER A 239 -24.00 -3.35 -16.57
CA SER A 239 -22.76 -3.54 -17.34
C SER A 239 -21.60 -3.93 -16.42
N GLY A 240 -20.83 -4.96 -16.77
CA GLY A 240 -19.78 -5.42 -15.87
C GLY A 240 -20.32 -6.16 -14.65
N ILE A 241 -19.42 -6.48 -13.73
CA ILE A 241 -19.75 -7.07 -12.43
C ILE A 241 -20.29 -5.97 -11.51
N CYS A 242 -19.58 -4.83 -11.41
CA CYS A 242 -20.05 -3.56 -10.83
C CYS A 242 -21.52 -3.22 -11.19
N GLY A 243 -21.82 -3.07 -12.48
CA GLY A 243 -23.17 -2.71 -12.91
C GLY A 243 -24.22 -3.77 -12.54
N GLN A 244 -23.88 -5.06 -12.58
CA GLN A 244 -24.79 -6.13 -12.14
C GLN A 244 -25.06 -6.08 -10.64
N ALA A 245 -24.04 -5.80 -9.83
CA ALA A 245 -24.17 -5.61 -8.39
C ALA A 245 -25.12 -4.45 -8.07
N ALA A 246 -24.94 -3.31 -8.72
CA ALA A 246 -25.83 -2.15 -8.59
C ALA A 246 -27.27 -2.41 -9.07
N GLU A 247 -27.46 -3.15 -10.18
CA GLU A 247 -28.80 -3.46 -10.71
C GLU A 247 -29.56 -4.45 -9.81
N THR A 248 -28.88 -5.50 -9.36
CA THR A 248 -29.50 -6.60 -8.61
C THR A 248 -29.52 -6.40 -7.10
N LYS A 249 -28.74 -5.43 -6.60
CA LYS A 249 -28.54 -5.14 -5.17
C LYS A 249 -27.97 -6.34 -4.40
N LYS A 250 -27.10 -7.11 -5.03
CA LYS A 250 -26.48 -8.30 -4.46
C LYS A 250 -24.97 -8.15 -4.42
N VAL A 251 -24.35 -8.78 -3.44
CA VAL A 251 -22.91 -9.00 -3.42
C VAL A 251 -22.54 -9.96 -4.55
N PHE A 252 -21.45 -9.67 -5.24
CA PHE A 252 -20.85 -10.56 -6.23
C PHE A 252 -19.48 -10.98 -5.73
N LEU A 253 -19.30 -12.28 -5.52
CA LEU A 253 -18.01 -12.89 -5.21
C LEU A 253 -17.56 -13.69 -6.44
N VAL A 254 -16.54 -13.19 -7.12
CA VAL A 254 -16.10 -13.69 -8.42
C VAL A 254 -14.71 -14.29 -8.26
N PRO A 255 -14.59 -15.62 -8.14
CA PRO A 255 -13.31 -16.28 -7.88
C PRO A 255 -12.39 -16.30 -9.12
N ASP A 256 -12.94 -16.12 -10.32
CA ASP A 256 -12.21 -16.15 -11.59
C ASP A 256 -12.91 -15.30 -12.65
N VAL A 257 -12.48 -14.05 -12.81
CA VAL A 257 -13.10 -13.08 -13.75
C VAL A 257 -13.06 -13.54 -15.20
N SER A 258 -12.13 -14.44 -15.56
CA SER A 258 -12.03 -14.98 -16.93
C SER A 258 -13.22 -15.86 -17.34
N LYS A 259 -14.03 -16.29 -16.36
CA LYS A 259 -15.24 -17.09 -16.59
C LYS A 259 -16.51 -16.25 -16.68
N GLU A 260 -16.42 -14.94 -16.43
CA GLU A 260 -17.56 -14.04 -16.41
C GLU A 260 -17.86 -13.49 -17.80
N ASN A 261 -19.02 -13.87 -18.35
CA ASN A 261 -19.43 -13.48 -19.71
C ASN A 261 -19.72 -11.97 -19.85
N ASN A 262 -20.02 -11.30 -18.74
CA ASN A 262 -20.30 -9.86 -18.70
C ASN A 262 -19.15 -9.08 -18.05
N TYR A 263 -17.92 -9.61 -18.07
CA TYR A 263 -16.79 -8.94 -17.44
C TYR A 263 -16.35 -7.70 -18.22
N LEU A 264 -16.29 -6.56 -17.53
CA LEU A 264 -15.65 -5.34 -18.04
C LEU A 264 -14.20 -5.34 -17.52
N SER A 265 -13.25 -5.77 -18.35
CA SER A 265 -11.86 -5.85 -17.92
C SER A 265 -11.24 -4.45 -17.75
N CYS A 266 -10.79 -4.14 -16.54
CA CYS A 266 -10.04 -2.92 -16.20
C CYS A 266 -8.53 -3.12 -16.34
N SER A 267 -8.05 -4.32 -15.99
CA SER A 267 -6.64 -4.69 -16.00
C SER A 267 -6.49 -6.14 -16.42
N SER A 268 -5.46 -6.43 -17.24
CA SER A 268 -5.10 -7.81 -17.58
C SER A 268 -4.56 -8.61 -16.38
N LYS A 269 -4.30 -7.94 -15.25
CA LYS A 269 -3.78 -8.57 -14.03
C LYS A 269 -4.89 -9.04 -13.10
N THR A 270 -6.09 -8.47 -13.17
CA THR A 270 -7.23 -8.85 -12.33
C THR A 270 -7.64 -10.30 -12.64
N LYS A 271 -7.77 -11.11 -11.59
CA LYS A 271 -8.13 -12.53 -11.67
C LYS A 271 -9.33 -12.89 -10.81
N ALA A 272 -9.60 -12.15 -9.74
CA ALA A 272 -10.79 -12.28 -8.91
C ALA A 272 -11.28 -10.88 -8.54
N GLU A 273 -12.58 -10.76 -8.28
CA GLU A 273 -13.25 -9.52 -7.94
C GLU A 273 -14.31 -9.78 -6.85
N ILE A 274 -14.50 -8.85 -5.93
CA ILE A 274 -15.65 -8.83 -5.03
C ILE A 274 -16.28 -7.44 -5.01
N VAL A 275 -17.60 -7.38 -5.25
CA VAL A 275 -18.37 -6.14 -5.28
C VAL A 275 -19.48 -6.17 -4.23
N LEU A 276 -19.51 -5.14 -3.38
CA LEU A 276 -20.50 -4.98 -2.31
C LEU A 276 -21.32 -3.70 -2.53
N PRO A 277 -22.61 -3.80 -2.90
CA PRO A 277 -23.49 -2.64 -2.99
C PRO A 277 -23.70 -1.95 -1.64
N LEU A 278 -23.57 -0.62 -1.63
CA LEU A 278 -23.92 0.25 -0.50
C LEU A 278 -25.42 0.58 -0.58
N ILE A 279 -26.22 0.01 0.33
CA ILE A 279 -27.68 0.14 0.31
C ILE A 279 -28.18 0.97 1.49
N VAL A 280 -28.85 2.09 1.21
CA VAL A 280 -29.52 2.94 2.20
C VAL A 280 -31.00 3.08 1.83
N ASP A 281 -31.89 2.84 2.79
CA ASP A 281 -33.35 2.87 2.58
C ASP A 281 -33.82 2.03 1.37
N GLY A 282 -33.18 0.87 1.16
CA GLY A 282 -33.47 -0.03 0.05
C GLY A 282 -32.99 0.45 -1.33
N LYS A 283 -32.24 1.56 -1.41
CA LYS A 283 -31.64 2.09 -2.64
C LYS A 283 -30.14 1.91 -2.63
N VAL A 284 -29.56 1.57 -3.79
CA VAL A 284 -28.11 1.56 -3.98
C VAL A 284 -27.64 3.00 -4.10
N ILE A 285 -26.69 3.40 -3.25
CA ILE A 285 -26.05 4.72 -3.30
C ILE A 285 -24.62 4.66 -3.84
N GLY A 286 -24.08 3.46 -3.95
CA GLY A 286 -22.74 3.17 -4.47
C GLY A 286 -22.38 1.71 -4.24
N GLU A 287 -21.11 1.39 -4.34
CA GLU A 287 -20.56 0.05 -4.07
C GLU A 287 -19.08 0.17 -3.69
N LEU A 288 -18.61 -0.82 -2.91
CA LEU A 288 -17.21 -1.12 -2.70
C LEU A 288 -16.81 -2.22 -3.69
N ASP A 289 -15.74 -1.98 -4.44
CA ASP A 289 -15.19 -2.89 -5.44
C ASP A 289 -13.72 -3.18 -5.11
N ILE A 290 -13.34 -4.46 -5.17
CA ILE A 290 -12.00 -4.95 -4.81
C ILE A 290 -11.54 -6.01 -5.81
N ASP A 291 -10.40 -5.74 -6.45
CA ASP A 291 -9.73 -6.69 -7.34
C ASP A 291 -8.57 -7.39 -6.66
N SER A 292 -8.31 -8.61 -7.12
CA SER A 292 -7.11 -9.38 -6.79
C SER A 292 -6.41 -9.92 -8.02
N HIS A 293 -5.08 -9.96 -7.99
CA HIS A 293 -4.22 -10.58 -9.00
C HIS A 293 -4.12 -12.11 -8.85
N PHE A 294 -4.80 -12.67 -7.84
CA PHE A 294 -4.88 -14.10 -7.56
C PHE A 294 -6.30 -14.59 -7.82
N GLN A 295 -6.44 -15.84 -8.27
CA GLN A 295 -7.75 -16.49 -8.38
C GLN A 295 -8.17 -17.04 -7.02
N ASN A 296 -9.47 -17.14 -6.77
CA ASN A 296 -10.04 -17.63 -5.51
C ASN A 296 -9.50 -16.86 -4.29
N SER A 297 -9.34 -15.54 -4.45
CA SER A 297 -8.83 -14.66 -3.40
C SER A 297 -9.83 -14.41 -2.28
N PHE A 298 -11.12 -14.36 -2.64
CA PHE A 298 -12.19 -14.03 -1.72
C PHE A 298 -12.98 -15.29 -1.35
N ASP A 299 -13.36 -15.38 -0.09
CA ASP A 299 -14.32 -16.37 0.38
C ASP A 299 -15.38 -15.72 1.29
N ARG A 300 -16.16 -16.54 1.99
CA ARG A 300 -17.24 -16.07 2.85
C ARG A 300 -16.77 -15.16 4.00
N LEU A 301 -15.56 -15.37 4.53
CA LEU A 301 -15.01 -14.52 5.60
C LEU A 301 -14.68 -13.12 5.07
N ASP A 302 -14.20 -13.00 3.83
CA ASP A 302 -14.00 -11.71 3.18
C ASP A 302 -15.32 -10.98 3.00
N GLU A 303 -16.32 -11.66 2.46
CA GLU A 303 -17.67 -11.10 2.29
C GLU A 303 -18.23 -10.57 3.62
N GLU A 304 -18.23 -11.38 4.67
CA GLU A 304 -18.75 -10.99 5.99
C GLU A 304 -17.96 -9.83 6.63
N PHE A 305 -16.65 -9.80 6.45
CA PHE A 305 -15.80 -8.70 6.90
C PHE A 305 -16.11 -7.41 6.13
N LEU A 306 -16.18 -7.47 4.80
CA LEU A 306 -16.43 -6.31 3.95
C LEU A 306 -17.86 -5.79 4.09
N GLU A 307 -18.85 -6.64 4.35
CA GLU A 307 -20.22 -6.23 4.71
C GLU A 307 -20.21 -5.37 5.98
N LYS A 308 -19.45 -5.76 7.01
CA LYS A 308 -19.28 -4.96 8.24
C LYS A 308 -18.58 -3.63 7.94
N VAL A 309 -17.53 -3.61 7.10
CA VAL A 309 -16.86 -2.38 6.66
C VAL A 309 -17.84 -1.43 5.96
N CYS A 310 -18.64 -1.95 5.01
CA CYS A 310 -19.67 -1.18 4.32
C CYS A 310 -20.72 -0.65 5.30
N GLY A 311 -21.11 -1.46 6.29
CA GLY A 311 -22.00 -1.07 7.38
C GLY A 311 -21.48 0.14 8.16
N LEU A 312 -20.20 0.15 8.54
CA LEU A 312 -19.58 1.29 9.23
C LEU A 312 -19.63 2.57 8.41
N LEU A 313 -19.47 2.48 7.08
CA LEU A 313 -19.51 3.61 6.17
C LEU A 313 -20.92 4.24 6.07
N ILE A 314 -21.97 3.41 5.96
CA ILE A 314 -23.35 3.88 5.72
C ILE A 314 -24.15 4.17 6.99
N ALA A 315 -23.76 3.62 8.14
CA ALA A 315 -24.48 3.79 9.40
C ALA A 315 -24.25 5.16 10.07
N SER A 316 -23.38 6.02 9.50
CA SER A 316 -22.79 7.15 10.22
C SER A 316 -22.86 8.52 9.55
#